data_AF-A0A094Q6X0-F1
#
_entry.id   AF-A0A094Q6X0-F1
#
_cell.length_a   1.000
_cell.length_b   1.000
_cell.length_c   1.000
_cell.angle_alpha   90.00
_cell.angle_beta   90.00
_cell.angle_gamma   90.00
#
_symmetry.space_group_name_H-M   'P 1'
#
loop_
_entity.id
_entity.type
_entity.pdbx_description
1 polymer ?
#
loop_
_entity_poly.entity_id
_entity_poly.type
_entity_poly.pdbx_seq_one_letter_code
_entity_poly.pdbx_strand_id
1 'polypeptide(L)' 'MSASKPAKSLADVLTELPEEERIILTAHLLRGLSAPEIAELLGVPERAVSSLIASGKARLSALLGL' A
#
# COMPACT_ATOMS: atom_id res chain seq x y z
N MET A 1 10.50 -31.59 8.84
CA MET A 1 9.40 -30.67 8.46
C MET A 1 10.02 -29.48 7.75
N SER A 2 9.97 -29.46 6.42
CA SER A 2 10.53 -28.35 5.64
C SER A 2 9.45 -27.27 5.51
N ALA A 3 9.49 -26.27 6.39
CA ALA A 3 8.69 -25.07 6.20
C ALA A 3 9.34 -24.25 5.08
N SER A 4 8.81 -24.40 3.86
CA SER A 4 9.05 -23.47 2.76
C SER A 4 8.75 -22.06 3.30
N LYS A 5 9.71 -21.13 3.20
CA LYS A 5 9.53 -19.73 3.61
C LYS A 5 8.14 -19.28 3.12
N PRO A 6 7.20 -18.93 4.00
CA PRO A 6 5.88 -18.50 3.54
C PRO A 6 6.12 -17.24 2.71
N ALA A 7 5.61 -17.23 1.48
CA ALA A 7 5.44 -15.97 0.76
C ALA A 7 4.67 -15.04 1.71
N LYS A 8 5.28 -13.92 2.10
CA LYS A 8 4.64 -12.96 3.02
C LYS A 8 3.26 -12.65 2.47
N SER A 9 2.23 -12.84 3.29
CA SER A 9 0.87 -12.54 2.85
C SER A 9 0.71 -11.03 2.66
N LEU A 10 -0.23 -10.61 1.82
CA LEU A 10 -0.56 -9.20 1.66
C LEU A 10 -0.81 -8.52 3.02
N ALA A 11 -1.41 -9.23 3.97
CA ALA A 11 -1.66 -8.75 5.32
C ALA A 11 -0.36 -8.48 6.09
N ASP A 12 0.62 -9.38 6.03
CA ASP A 12 1.93 -9.18 6.68
C ASP A 12 2.63 -7.95 6.11
N VAL A 13 2.57 -7.77 4.79
CA VAL A 13 3.14 -6.60 4.12
C VAL A 13 2.45 -5.31 4.56
N LEU A 14 1.11 -5.30 4.62
CA LEU A 14 0.34 -4.14 5.07
C LEU A 14 0.61 -3.80 6.54
N THR A 15 0.87 -4.80 7.40
CA THR A 15 1.24 -4.57 8.80
C THR A 15 2.61 -3.93 8.98
N GLU A 16 3.54 -4.13 8.03
CA GLU A 16 4.87 -3.49 8.03
C GLU A 16 4.85 -2.05 7.50
N LEU A 17 3.74 -1.61 6.92
CA LEU A 17 3.58 -0.24 6.46
C LEU A 17 3.23 0.70 7.61
N PRO A 18 3.75 1.95 7.59
CA PRO A 18 3.25 3.03 8.43
C PRO A 18 1.73 3.16 8.27
N GLU A 19 1.06 3.60 9.34
CA GLU A 19 -0.40 3.70 9.37
C GLU A 19 -0.95 4.59 8.25
N GLU A 20 -0.29 5.72 7.97
CA GLU A 20 -0.66 6.62 6.87
C GLU A 20 -0.61 5.94 5.50
N GLU A 21 0.47 5.20 5.22
CA GLU A 21 0.66 4.52 3.94
C GLU A 21 -0.37 3.39 3.78
N ARG A 22 -0.71 2.69 4.87
CA ARG A 22 -1.76 1.66 4.89
C ARG A 22 -3.14 2.23 4.58
N ILE A 23 -3.50 3.38 5.15
CA ILE A 23 -4.79 4.04 4.89
C ILE A 23 -4.90 4.40 3.40
N ILE A 24 -3.87 5.04 2.85
CA ILE A 24 -3.83 5.46 1.45
C ILE A 24 -3.92 4.26 0.51
N LEU A 25 -3.13 3.21 0.74
CA LEU A 25 -3.13 2.01 -0.11
C LEU A 25 -4.44 1.23 0.01
N THR A 26 -5.06 1.18 1.18
CA THR A 26 -6.38 0.58 1.36
C THR A 26 -7.44 1.34 0.57
N ALA A 27 -7.45 2.67 0.68
CA ALA A 27 -8.36 3.52 -0.07
C ALA A 27 -8.18 3.35 -1.59
N HIS A 28 -6.94 3.27 -2.05
CA HIS A 28 -6.64 3.15 -3.48
C HIS A 28 -6.90 1.73 -4.03
N LEU A 29 -6.33 0.70 -3.40
CA LEU A 29 -6.32 -0.67 -3.92
C LEU A 29 -7.60 -1.45 -3.59
N LEU A 30 -8.21 -1.20 -2.43
CA LEU A 30 -9.41 -1.94 -1.99
C LEU A 30 -10.69 -1.18 -2.27
N ARG A 31 -10.68 0.15 -2.21
CA ARG A 31 -11.88 0.98 -2.45
C ARG A 31 -11.89 1.64 -3.83
N GLY A 32 -10.80 1.57 -4.59
CA GLY A 32 -10.72 2.12 -5.94
C GLY A 32 -10.67 3.64 -6.02
N LEU A 33 -10.41 4.33 -4.90
CA LEU A 33 -10.32 5.80 -4.88
C LEU A 33 -9.06 6.28 -5.62
N SER A 34 -9.18 7.36 -6.36
CA SER A 34 -8.06 8.01 -7.03
C SER A 34 -7.19 8.81 -6.06
N ALA A 35 -5.93 9.08 -6.44
CA ALA A 35 -5.02 9.90 -5.64
C ALA A 35 -5.60 11.30 -5.28
N PRO A 36 -6.24 12.05 -6.19
CA PRO A 36 -6.85 13.33 -5.84
C PRO A 36 -8.03 13.18 -4.86
N GLU A 37 -8.90 12.18 -5.03
CA GLU A 37 -10.00 11.93 -4.09
C GLU A 37 -9.48 11.60 -2.68
N ILE A 38 -8.42 10.78 -2.58
CA ILE A 38 -7.79 10.46 -1.29
C ILE A 38 -7.15 11.70 -0.66
N ALA A 39 -6.51 12.54 -1.48
CA ALA A 39 -5.86 13.76 -1.03
C ALA A 39 -6.88 14.76 -0.44
N GLU A 40 -8.02 14.94 -1.10
CA GLU A 40 -9.12 15.76 -0.60
C GLU A 40 -9.71 15.19 0.71
N LEU A 41 -9.94 13.89 0.77
CA LEU A 41 -10.49 13.23 1.97
C LEU A 41 -9.58 13.34 3.19
N LEU A 42 -8.25 13.29 3.00
CA LEU A 42 -7.26 13.33 4.06
C LEU A 42 -6.74 14.76 4.35
N GLY A 43 -7.06 15.74 3.51
CA GLY A 43 -6.55 17.11 3.64
C GLY A 43 -5.04 17.24 3.41
N VAL A 44 -4.45 16.35 2.59
CA VAL A 44 -3.01 16.29 2.32
C VAL A 44 -2.71 16.57 0.84
N PRO A 45 -1.47 16.92 0.46
CA PRO A 45 -1.13 17.14 -0.95
C PRO A 45 -1.26 15.86 -1.79
N GLU A 46 -1.90 15.96 -2.96
CA GLU A 46 -2.03 14.84 -3.92
C GLU A 46 -0.68 14.22 -4.32
N ARG A 47 0.37 15.05 -4.40
CA ARG A 47 1.75 14.58 -4.67
C ARG A 47 2.26 13.61 -3.61
N ALA A 48 1.91 13.83 -2.34
CA ALA A 48 2.28 12.95 -1.23
C ALA A 48 1.55 11.61 -1.36
N VAL A 49 0.24 11.65 -1.61
CA VAL A 49 -0.59 10.46 -1.84
C VAL A 49 -0.07 9.65 -3.03
N SER A 50 0.22 10.30 -4.15
CA SER A 50 0.73 9.64 -5.36
C SER A 50 2.08 8.96 -5.14
N SER A 51 2.99 9.62 -4.41
CA SER A 51 4.29 9.04 -4.04
C SER A 51 4.14 7.80 -3.15
N LEU A 52 3.24 7.85 -2.17
CA LEU A 52 2.94 6.72 -1.28
C LEU A 52 2.27 5.56 -2.03
N ILE A 53 1.37 5.84 -2.97
CA ILE A 53 0.77 4.80 -3.84
C ILE A 53 1.85 4.11 -4.69
N ALA A 54 2.76 4.89 -5.29
CA ALA A 54 3.84 4.34 -6.13
C ALA A 54 4.82 3.50 -5.29
N SER A 55 5.28 4.03 -4.16
CA SER A 55 6.13 3.34 -3.18
C SER A 55 5.48 2.03 -2.71
N GLY A 56 4.22 2.10 -2.29
CA GLY A 56 3.47 0.94 -1.81
C GLY A 56 3.29 -0.13 -2.88
N LYS A 57 2.95 0.25 -4.12
CA LYS A 57 2.86 -0.70 -5.24
C LYS A 57 4.20 -1.36 -5.54
N ALA A 58 5.29 -0.59 -5.61
CA ALA A 58 6.62 -1.15 -5.86
C ALA A 58 7.06 -2.13 -4.76
N ARG A 59 6.77 -1.81 -3.49
CA ARG A 59 7.06 -2.68 -2.35
C ARG A 59 6.21 -3.96 -2.39
N LEU A 60 4.92 -3.84 -2.73
CA LEU A 60 4.03 -5.00 -2.91
C LEU A 60 4.53 -5.91 -4.04
N SER A 61 4.91 -5.36 -5.19
CA SER A 61 5.51 -6.11 -6.29
C SER A 61 6.78 -6.84 -5.85
N ALA A 62 7.70 -6.16 -5.16
CA ALA A 62 8.93 -6.76 -4.65
C ALA A 62 8.68 -7.91 -3.65
N LEU A 63 7.64 -7.81 -2.83
CA LEU A 63 7.28 -8.84 -1.84
C LEU A 63 6.52 -10.02 -2.43
N LEU A 64 5.73 -9.78 -3.49
CA LEU A 64 5.01 -10.80 -4.24
C LEU A 64 5.87 -11.46 -5.32
N GLY A 65 7.05 -10.91 -5.61
CA GLY A 65 7.96 -11.40 -6.65
C GLY A 65 7.45 -11.14 -8.07
N LEU A 66 6.68 -10.05 -8.25
CA LEU A 66 6.07 -9.61 -9.52
C LEU A 66 6.90 -8.53 -10.21
#